data_AF-A0A8D9BGU1-F1
#
_entry.id   AF-A0A8D9BGU1-F1
#
_cell.length_a   1.000
_cell.length_b   1.000
_cell.length_c   1.000
_cell.angle_alpha   90.00
_cell.angle_beta   90.00
_cell.angle_gamma   90.00
#
_symmetry.space_group_name_H-M   'P 1'
#
loop_
_entity.id
_entity.type
_entity.pdbx_description
1 polymer ?
#
loop_
_entity_poly.entity_id
_entity_poly.type
_entity_poly.pdbx_seq_one_letter_code
_entity_poly.pdbx_strand_id
1 'polypeptide(L)'
;MLDEINLLFLPHQKNKLIFYYQDVLEPVEPVVAPVDPTKPSTSTKSSKLLGPPTQYVRKKKLFITDGYSIPLREVAMYIIRLNTNRMLPEEGFNKDLFCGIIRADVGVVLSIQRIMETVFMEALVHYMPDPEEEDVSNFCEVKNLLLPGLRSFCSALRVCEEVCEQKNLFEDDMTILTQVPSPLEAREIAERQEDVLILEDRLKMWIKRVNEVLSESEQLRKESDCCGPQDELEYWKKRGAKFSQIVTHLREKEVQLTIQCLTLAKSKIIPIWKETDMKITYCFNEARDNAKYIQAMEHYCHSLYIGE
;
A
#
# COMPACT_ATOMS: atom_id res chain seq x y z
N MET A 1 3.03 -9.87 -28.03
CA MET A 1 2.35 -8.60 -27.71
C MET A 1 1.02 -8.50 -28.47
N LEU A 2 1.03 -8.54 -29.81
CA LEU A 2 -0.19 -8.53 -30.62
C LEU A 2 -1.11 -9.74 -30.36
N ASP A 3 -0.54 -10.92 -30.14
CA ASP A 3 -1.34 -12.13 -29.83
C ASP A 3 -2.16 -11.98 -28.56
N GLU A 4 -1.62 -11.29 -27.54
CA GLU A 4 -2.36 -11.03 -26.31
C GLU A 4 -3.52 -10.06 -26.50
N ILE A 5 -3.35 -9.08 -27.39
CA ILE A 5 -4.43 -8.15 -27.76
C ILE A 5 -5.53 -8.90 -28.50
N ASN A 6 -5.17 -9.81 -29.42
CA ASN A 6 -6.12 -10.62 -30.17
C ASN A 6 -7.01 -11.47 -29.25
N LEU A 7 -6.48 -11.93 -28.11
CA LEU A 7 -7.27 -12.66 -27.10
C LEU A 7 -8.42 -11.82 -26.51
N LEU A 8 -8.37 -10.48 -26.56
CA LEU A 8 -9.48 -9.64 -26.10
C LEU A 8 -10.69 -9.73 -27.05
N PHE A 9 -10.47 -9.98 -28.34
CA PHE A 9 -11.52 -9.98 -29.38
C PHE A 9 -12.27 -11.31 -29.47
N LEU A 10 -11.63 -12.40 -29.05
CA LEU A 10 -12.17 -13.76 -29.14
C LEU A 10 -13.18 -14.07 -28.03
N PRO A 11 -14.19 -14.93 -28.28
CA PRO A 11 -15.15 -15.36 -27.26
C PRO A 11 -14.49 -16.25 -26.20
N HIS A 12 -14.93 -16.09 -24.95
CA HIS A 12 -14.47 -16.83 -23.76
C HIS A 12 -12.96 -16.71 -23.48
N GLN A 13 -12.31 -15.70 -24.05
CA GLN A 13 -10.89 -15.41 -23.84
C GLN A 13 -10.70 -14.27 -22.82
N LYS A 14 -9.58 -13.55 -22.88
CA LYS A 14 -9.23 -12.49 -21.92
C LYS A 14 -10.33 -11.42 -21.86
N ASN A 15 -10.70 -11.03 -20.64
CA ASN A 15 -11.65 -9.95 -20.40
C ASN A 15 -10.98 -8.62 -20.01
N LYS A 16 -9.66 -8.59 -19.89
CA LYS A 16 -8.91 -7.39 -19.50
C LYS A 16 -7.57 -7.30 -20.21
N LEU A 17 -7.16 -6.08 -20.52
CA LEU A 17 -5.81 -5.73 -20.95
C LEU A 17 -5.30 -4.57 -20.10
N ILE A 18 -4.03 -4.63 -19.70
CA ILE A 18 -3.37 -3.57 -18.94
C ILE A 18 -2.07 -3.24 -19.65
N PHE A 19 -1.83 -1.95 -19.86
CA PHE A 19 -0.68 -1.42 -20.59
C PHE A 19 0.08 -0.42 -19.73
N TYR A 20 1.41 -0.57 -19.66
CA TYR A 20 2.30 0.40 -19.02
C TYR A 20 3.19 1.04 -20.07
N TYR A 21 3.34 2.36 -20.03
CA TYR A 21 4.36 3.05 -20.81
C TYR A 21 5.29 3.78 -19.84
N GLN A 22 6.42 3.15 -19.51
CA GLN A 22 7.27 3.60 -18.40
C GLN A 22 8.76 3.46 -18.70
N ASP A 23 9.57 4.23 -17.97
CA ASP A 23 11.02 4.22 -18.08
C ASP A 23 11.62 2.92 -17.54
N VAL A 24 12.50 2.33 -18.34
CA VAL A 24 13.32 1.17 -17.99
C VAL A 24 14.78 1.58 -18.03
N LEU A 25 15.54 1.16 -17.02
CA LEU A 25 17.00 1.32 -17.01
C LEU A 25 17.59 0.18 -17.82
N GLU A 26 18.16 0.50 -18.98
CA GLU A 26 18.90 -0.46 -19.78
C GLU A 26 20.40 -0.19 -19.64
N PRO A 27 21.23 -1.23 -19.43
CA PRO A 27 22.68 -1.07 -19.50
C PRO A 27 23.05 -0.71 -20.95
N VAL A 28 23.87 0.31 -21.11
CA VAL A 28 24.46 0.65 -22.41
C VAL A 28 25.40 -0.48 -22.78
N GLU A 29 25.10 -1.20 -23.87
CA GLU A 29 26.02 -2.17 -24.43
C GLU A 29 27.33 -1.45 -24.80
N PRO A 30 28.50 -1.92 -24.33
CA PRO A 30 29.75 -1.31 -24.72
C PRO A 30 29.92 -1.46 -26.23
N VAL A 31 30.03 -0.32 -26.93
CA VAL A 31 30.34 -0.29 -28.36
C VAL A 31 31.69 -0.97 -28.53
N VAL A 32 31.70 -2.20 -29.03
CA VAL A 32 32.94 -2.89 -29.40
C VAL A 32 33.49 -2.15 -30.61
N ALA A 33 34.51 -1.32 -30.40
CA ALA A 33 35.22 -0.68 -31.50
C ALA A 33 35.81 -1.76 -32.43
N PRO A 34 35.82 -1.56 -33.76
CA PRO A 34 36.40 -2.53 -34.68
C PRO A 34 37.87 -2.74 -34.33
N VAL A 35 38.27 -3.98 -34.09
CA VAL A 35 39.68 -4.34 -33.88
C VAL A 35 40.39 -4.21 -35.23
N ASP A 36 41.25 -3.22 -35.34
CA ASP A 36 42.14 -3.01 -36.48
C ASP A 36 43.24 -4.10 -36.47
N PRO A 37 43.30 -5.00 -37.48
CA PRO A 37 44.13 -6.20 -37.43
C PRO A 37 45.64 -5.96 -37.65
N THR A 38 46.13 -4.72 -37.59
CA THR A 38 47.49 -4.36 -38.03
C THR A 38 48.47 -3.92 -36.93
N LYS A 39 48.17 -4.13 -35.63
CA LYS A 39 49.14 -3.84 -34.54
C LYS A 39 49.61 -5.10 -33.78
N PRO A 40 50.94 -5.31 -33.62
CA PRO A 40 51.47 -6.48 -32.93
C PRO A 40 51.22 -6.40 -31.41
N SER A 41 50.84 -7.54 -30.82
CA SER A 41 50.54 -7.68 -29.41
C SER A 41 51.82 -7.74 -28.57
N THR A 42 51.93 -6.86 -27.58
CA THR A 42 52.91 -6.99 -26.49
C THR A 42 52.17 -7.35 -25.21
N SER A 43 52.41 -8.56 -24.71
CA SER A 43 51.88 -9.07 -23.46
C SER A 43 52.51 -8.35 -22.26
N THR A 44 51.71 -7.72 -21.40
CA THR A 44 52.16 -7.40 -20.02
C THR A 44 50.97 -7.31 -19.04
N LYS A 45 51.00 -8.22 -18.06
CA LYS A 45 50.50 -8.16 -16.67
C LYS A 45 49.01 -7.86 -16.39
N SER A 46 48.41 -8.83 -15.72
CA SER A 46 47.14 -8.77 -14.99
C SER A 46 47.15 -7.72 -13.87
N SER A 47 46.51 -6.58 -14.11
CA SER A 47 45.95 -5.71 -13.06
C SER A 47 44.42 -5.80 -13.13
N LYS A 48 43.76 -6.13 -12.02
CA LYS A 48 42.30 -6.03 -11.86
C LYS A 48 41.88 -4.57 -12.07
N LEU A 49 41.54 -4.22 -13.30
CA LEU A 49 40.84 -2.98 -13.61
C LEU A 49 39.36 -3.27 -13.40
N LEU A 50 38.74 -2.53 -12.47
CA LEU A 50 37.28 -2.41 -12.43
C LEU A 50 36.85 -1.98 -13.84
N GLY A 51 35.92 -2.73 -14.43
CA GLY A 51 35.33 -2.35 -15.71
C GLY A 51 34.74 -0.94 -15.63
N PRO A 52 34.61 -0.24 -16.77
CA PRO A 52 33.98 1.08 -16.79
C PRO A 52 32.60 0.99 -16.13
N PRO A 53 32.15 2.04 -15.40
CA PRO A 53 30.83 2.02 -14.78
C PRO A 53 29.79 1.76 -15.87
N THR A 54 28.97 0.72 -15.67
CA THR A 54 27.87 0.39 -16.59
C THR A 54 26.96 1.62 -16.65
N GLN A 55 27.02 2.34 -17.76
CA GLN A 55 26.18 3.51 -17.95
C GLN A 55 24.77 3.02 -18.23
N TYR A 56 23.79 3.50 -17.47
CA TYR A 56 22.38 3.16 -17.68
C TYR A 56 21.69 4.29 -18.42
N VAL A 57 20.93 3.96 -19.45
CA VAL A 57 20.08 4.92 -20.16
C VAL A 57 18.62 4.62 -19.82
N ARG A 58 17.84 5.68 -19.57
CA ARG A 58 16.38 5.57 -19.43
C ARG A 58 15.76 5.53 -20.81
N LYS A 59 15.00 4.48 -21.09
CA LYS A 59 14.22 4.35 -22.32
C LYS A 59 12.78 3.99 -21.97
N LYS A 60 11.81 4.71 -22.54
CA LYS A 60 10.40 4.36 -22.41
C LYS A 60 10.08 3.10 -23.20
N LYS A 61 9.46 2.12 -22.55
CA LYS A 61 8.97 0.90 -23.16
C LYS A 61 7.49 0.69 -22.87
N LEU A 62 6.79 0.12 -23.85
CA LEU A 62 5.41 -0.33 -23.71
C LEU A 62 5.40 -1.78 -23.22
N PHE A 63 4.63 -2.03 -22.16
CA PHE A 63 4.39 -3.36 -21.60
C PHE A 63 2.92 -3.71 -21.70
N ILE A 64 2.62 -4.97 -22.03
CA ILE A 64 1.32 -5.59 -21.82
C ILE A 64 1.51 -6.61 -20.70
N THR A 65 0.66 -6.55 -19.68
CA THR A 65 0.86 -7.33 -18.45
C THR A 65 -0.45 -7.68 -17.79
N ASP A 66 -0.38 -8.66 -16.89
CA ASP A 66 -1.44 -9.11 -16.00
C ASP A 66 -1.57 -8.24 -14.73
N GLY A 67 -0.60 -7.37 -14.47
CA GLY A 67 -0.54 -6.49 -13.31
C GLY A 67 0.25 -7.07 -12.12
N TYR A 68 0.80 -8.28 -12.24
CA TYR A 68 1.57 -8.93 -11.17
C TYR A 68 3.07 -9.00 -11.49
N SER A 69 3.38 -9.26 -12.76
CA SER A 69 4.74 -9.53 -13.22
C SER A 69 5.63 -8.28 -13.30
N ILE A 70 5.02 -7.13 -13.58
CA ILE A 70 5.73 -5.88 -13.85
C ILE A 70 5.19 -4.81 -12.89
N PRO A 71 6.04 -4.11 -12.14
CA PRO A 71 5.57 -3.03 -11.27
C PRO A 71 5.19 -1.80 -12.11
N LEU A 72 4.07 -1.18 -11.75
CA LEU A 72 3.62 0.09 -12.32
C LEU A 72 4.38 1.26 -11.69
N ARG A 73 4.91 2.17 -12.52
CA ARG A 73 5.69 3.34 -12.06
C ARG A 73 5.00 4.69 -12.25
N GLU A 74 4.37 4.90 -13.40
CA GLU A 74 3.76 6.20 -13.75
C GLU A 74 2.26 6.01 -13.98
N VAL A 75 1.90 5.56 -15.18
CA VAL A 75 0.52 5.49 -15.64
C VAL A 75 0.26 4.14 -16.27
N ALA A 76 -0.84 3.51 -15.86
CA ALA A 76 -1.39 2.34 -16.50
C ALA A 76 -2.67 2.71 -17.23
N MET A 77 -2.84 2.20 -18.43
CA MET A 77 -4.13 2.17 -19.11
C MET A 77 -4.69 0.77 -19.02
N TYR A 78 -5.98 0.65 -18.77
CA TYR A 78 -6.65 -0.65 -18.77
C TYR A 78 -7.88 -0.62 -19.66
N ILE A 79 -8.17 -1.77 -20.23
CA ILE A 79 -9.36 -2.04 -21.03
C ILE A 79 -10.01 -3.26 -20.41
N ILE A 80 -11.27 -3.15 -20.02
CA ILE A 80 -12.10 -4.24 -19.51
C ILE A 80 -13.22 -4.49 -20.50
N ARG A 81 -13.38 -5.73 -20.89
CA ARG A 81 -14.46 -6.17 -21.77
C ARG A 81 -15.65 -6.60 -20.93
N LEU A 82 -16.81 -5.99 -21.16
CA LEU A 82 -18.02 -6.21 -20.36
C LEU A 82 -18.68 -7.56 -20.64
N ASN A 83 -18.63 -8.02 -21.90
CA ASN A 83 -19.22 -9.30 -22.32
C ASN A 83 -18.22 -10.14 -23.13
N THR A 84 -17.82 -11.29 -22.58
CA THR A 84 -16.90 -12.24 -23.21
C THR A 84 -17.58 -13.39 -23.95
N ASN A 85 -18.92 -13.52 -23.90
CA ASN A 85 -19.61 -14.68 -24.47
C ASN A 85 -19.69 -14.65 -26.00
N ARG A 86 -19.67 -13.45 -26.59
CA ARG A 86 -19.68 -13.25 -28.04
C ARG A 86 -18.29 -12.91 -28.56
N MET A 87 -18.11 -12.82 -29.88
CA MET A 87 -16.95 -12.15 -30.45
C MET A 87 -17.11 -10.63 -30.29
N LEU A 88 -16.01 -9.90 -30.09
CA LEU A 88 -16.08 -8.44 -30.09
C LEU A 88 -16.33 -7.96 -31.53
N PRO A 89 -17.37 -7.18 -31.80
CA PRO A 89 -17.73 -6.78 -33.17
C PRO A 89 -16.68 -5.82 -33.75
N GLU A 90 -16.51 -5.78 -35.08
CA GLU A 90 -15.58 -4.83 -35.72
C GLU A 90 -16.10 -3.38 -35.64
N GLU A 91 -17.42 -3.21 -35.68
CA GLU A 91 -18.09 -1.92 -35.52
C GLU A 91 -18.76 -1.81 -34.15
N GLY A 92 -18.65 -0.65 -33.51
CA GLY A 92 -19.32 -0.38 -32.24
C GLY A 92 -18.76 -1.14 -31.03
N PHE A 93 -17.59 -1.78 -31.13
CA PHE A 93 -16.94 -2.49 -30.02
C PHE A 93 -16.71 -1.61 -28.79
N ASN A 94 -16.58 -0.30 -28.97
CA ASN A 94 -16.42 0.68 -27.90
C ASN A 94 -17.59 0.63 -26.88
N LYS A 95 -18.77 0.12 -27.26
CA LYS A 95 -19.88 -0.09 -26.32
C LYS A 95 -19.68 -1.29 -25.39
N ASP A 96 -18.89 -2.27 -25.82
CA ASP A 96 -18.57 -3.48 -25.06
C ASP A 96 -17.23 -3.37 -24.29
N LEU A 97 -16.52 -2.25 -24.41
CA LEU A 97 -15.25 -1.98 -23.76
C LEU A 97 -15.37 -0.83 -22.76
N PHE A 98 -14.85 -1.06 -21.56
CA PHE A 98 -14.63 -0.05 -20.55
C PHE A 98 -13.13 0.27 -20.46
N CYS A 99 -12.77 1.53 -20.68
CA CYS A 99 -11.38 1.97 -20.67
C CYS A 99 -11.15 2.92 -19.50
N GLY A 100 -10.00 2.79 -18.84
CA GLY A 100 -9.63 3.70 -17.77
C GLY A 100 -8.13 3.83 -17.58
N ILE A 101 -7.77 4.74 -16.68
CA ILE A 101 -6.38 5.08 -16.37
C ILE A 101 -6.16 4.92 -14.87
N ILE A 102 -5.05 4.32 -14.48
CA ILE A 102 -4.58 4.26 -13.09
C ILE A 102 -3.25 5.00 -13.03
N ARG A 103 -3.17 5.95 -12.10
CA ARG A 103 -2.01 6.81 -11.89
C ARG A 103 -1.25 6.35 -10.64
N ALA A 104 -0.10 5.72 -10.83
CA ALA A 104 0.80 5.36 -9.73
C ALA A 104 1.66 6.53 -9.26
N ASP A 105 1.87 7.55 -10.10
CA ASP A 105 2.59 8.78 -9.73
C ASP A 105 1.89 9.58 -8.62
N VAL A 106 0.59 9.35 -8.43
CA VAL A 106 -0.22 9.91 -7.34
C VAL A 106 -0.49 8.89 -6.23
N GLY A 107 -0.16 7.62 -6.43
CA GLY A 107 -0.58 6.51 -5.58
C GLY A 107 -1.71 5.69 -6.21
N VAL A 108 -1.51 4.37 -6.33
CA VAL A 108 -2.49 3.47 -6.99
C VAL A 108 -3.82 3.45 -6.23
N VAL A 109 -3.76 3.38 -4.89
CA VAL A 109 -4.94 3.36 -4.02
C VAL A 109 -5.70 4.68 -4.13
N LEU A 110 -5.01 5.82 -4.04
CA LEU A 110 -5.60 7.14 -4.20
C LEU A 110 -6.20 7.35 -5.60
N SER A 111 -5.54 6.85 -6.66
CA SER A 111 -6.09 6.92 -8.02
C SER A 111 -7.41 6.15 -8.15
N ILE A 112 -7.51 4.95 -7.57
CA ILE A 112 -8.75 4.15 -7.61
C ILE A 112 -9.83 4.82 -6.76
N GLN A 113 -9.48 5.28 -5.57
CA GLN A 113 -10.37 5.97 -4.64
C GLN A 113 -11.00 7.20 -5.31
N ARG A 114 -10.19 8.02 -5.98
CA ARG A 114 -10.67 9.22 -6.69
C ARG A 114 -11.62 8.86 -7.83
N ILE A 115 -11.29 7.89 -8.67
CA ILE A 115 -12.17 7.49 -9.79
C ILE A 115 -13.51 6.96 -9.25
N MET A 116 -13.46 6.15 -8.20
CA MET A 116 -14.67 5.62 -7.58
C MET A 116 -15.55 6.74 -7.03
N GLU A 117 -14.95 7.70 -6.33
CA GLU A 117 -15.68 8.80 -5.73
C GLU A 117 -16.17 9.84 -6.71
N THR A 118 -15.30 10.38 -7.57
CA THR A 118 -15.63 11.54 -8.41
C THR A 118 -16.32 11.17 -9.71
N VAL A 119 -16.25 9.91 -10.14
CA VAL A 119 -16.87 9.46 -11.41
C VAL A 119 -18.00 8.50 -11.14
N PHE A 120 -17.73 7.35 -10.51
CA PHE A 120 -18.75 6.29 -10.40
C PHE A 120 -19.84 6.60 -9.38
N MET A 121 -19.47 7.08 -8.19
CA MET A 121 -20.47 7.49 -7.20
C MET A 121 -21.28 8.69 -7.69
N GLU A 122 -20.64 9.73 -8.23
CA GLU A 122 -21.35 10.88 -8.80
C GLU A 122 -22.31 10.49 -9.93
N ALA A 123 -21.88 9.64 -10.86
CA ALA A 123 -22.74 9.14 -11.92
C ALA A 123 -23.94 8.37 -11.36
N LEU A 124 -23.73 7.54 -10.33
CA LEU A 124 -24.81 6.76 -9.71
C LEU A 124 -25.77 7.64 -8.90
N VAL A 125 -25.27 8.64 -8.18
CA VAL A 125 -26.06 9.59 -7.38
C VAL A 125 -26.96 10.42 -8.29
N HIS A 126 -26.43 10.94 -9.40
CA HIS A 126 -27.17 11.84 -10.28
C HIS A 126 -27.98 11.13 -11.37
N TYR A 127 -27.76 9.84 -11.60
CA TYR A 127 -28.60 9.07 -12.50
C TYR A 127 -30.00 8.91 -11.90
N MET A 128 -30.99 9.37 -12.67
CA MET A 128 -32.42 9.19 -12.43
C MET A 128 -33.00 8.43 -13.63
N PRO A 129 -33.46 7.18 -13.45
CA PRO A 129 -34.12 6.44 -14.53
C PRO A 129 -35.42 7.14 -14.93
N ASP A 130 -35.86 6.90 -16.16
CA ASP A 130 -37.15 7.41 -16.64
C ASP A 130 -38.28 6.75 -15.82
N PRO A 131 -39.20 7.51 -15.21
CA PRO A 131 -40.29 6.96 -14.39
C PRO A 131 -41.19 5.96 -15.14
N GLU A 132 -41.14 5.92 -16.47
CA GLU A 132 -41.88 4.96 -17.30
C GLU A 132 -41.17 3.59 -17.44
N GLU A 133 -39.93 3.43 -16.98
CA GLU A 133 -39.21 2.15 -17.00
C GLU A 133 -39.72 1.20 -15.90
N GLU A 134 -40.06 -0.04 -16.27
CA GLU A 134 -40.59 -1.06 -15.34
C GLU A 134 -39.62 -1.38 -14.17
N ASP A 135 -38.32 -1.12 -14.34
CA ASP A 135 -37.26 -1.44 -13.38
C ASP A 135 -36.84 -0.28 -12.45
N VAL A 136 -37.52 0.88 -12.48
CA VAL A 136 -37.16 2.06 -11.67
C VAL A 136 -37.06 1.75 -10.17
N SER A 137 -38.02 0.99 -9.63
CA SER A 137 -38.02 0.61 -8.20
C SER A 137 -36.80 -0.25 -7.85
N ASN A 138 -36.48 -1.23 -8.70
CA ASN A 138 -35.33 -2.10 -8.52
C ASN A 138 -34.02 -1.33 -8.62
N PHE A 139 -33.93 -0.39 -9.57
CA PHE A 139 -32.78 0.51 -9.68
C PHE A 139 -32.57 1.34 -8.41
N CYS A 140 -33.63 1.96 -7.87
CA CYS A 140 -33.57 2.74 -6.65
C CYS A 140 -33.14 1.92 -5.43
N GLU A 141 -33.64 0.68 -5.30
CA GLU A 141 -33.22 -0.25 -4.25
C GLU A 141 -31.73 -0.61 -4.36
N VAL A 142 -31.27 -0.97 -5.56
CA VAL A 142 -29.85 -1.29 -5.82
C VAL A 142 -28.97 -0.08 -5.58
N LYS A 143 -29.38 1.12 -6.00
CA LYS A 143 -28.67 2.38 -5.77
C LYS A 143 -28.53 2.67 -4.27
N ASN A 144 -29.61 2.52 -3.51
CA ASN A 144 -29.63 2.74 -2.07
C ASN A 144 -28.80 1.71 -1.30
N LEU A 145 -28.61 0.51 -1.84
CA LEU A 145 -27.71 -0.51 -1.27
C LEU A 145 -26.24 -0.26 -1.65
N LEU A 146 -25.98 0.09 -2.91
CA LEU A 146 -24.63 0.16 -3.47
C LEU A 146 -23.89 1.43 -3.04
N LEU A 147 -24.56 2.58 -2.98
CA LEU A 147 -23.95 3.86 -2.59
C LEU A 147 -23.29 3.82 -1.19
N PRO A 148 -23.96 3.37 -0.12
CA PRO A 148 -23.28 3.21 1.17
C PRO A 148 -22.08 2.26 1.11
N GLY A 149 -22.19 1.15 0.38
CA GLY A 149 -21.08 0.22 0.17
C GLY A 149 -19.86 0.88 -0.51
N LEU A 150 -20.10 1.68 -1.56
CA LEU A 150 -19.04 2.42 -2.26
C LEU A 150 -18.42 3.51 -1.38
N ARG A 151 -19.22 4.23 -0.58
CA ARG A 151 -18.69 5.20 0.40
C ARG A 151 -17.79 4.54 1.44
N SER A 152 -18.24 3.41 1.99
CA SER A 152 -17.45 2.63 2.96
C SER A 152 -16.15 2.10 2.33
N PHE A 153 -16.21 1.65 1.07
CA PHE A 153 -15.04 1.24 0.30
C PHE A 153 -14.05 2.39 0.07
N CYS A 154 -14.51 3.55 -0.40
CA CYS A 154 -13.66 4.72 -0.59
C CYS A 154 -13.00 5.19 0.71
N SER A 155 -13.74 5.19 1.82
CA SER A 155 -13.19 5.48 3.15
C SER A 155 -12.10 4.48 3.54
N ALA A 156 -12.30 3.18 3.29
CA ALA A 156 -11.28 2.16 3.54
C ALA A 156 -10.02 2.38 2.68
N LEU A 157 -10.16 2.83 1.43
CA LEU A 157 -9.01 3.16 0.57
C LEU A 157 -8.24 4.39 1.08
N ARG A 158 -8.93 5.44 1.56
CA ARG A 158 -8.29 6.61 2.19
C ARG A 158 -7.47 6.21 3.41
N VAL A 159 -8.09 5.43 4.29
CA VAL A 159 -7.40 4.86 5.46
C VAL A 159 -6.18 4.05 5.04
N CYS A 160 -6.31 3.22 4.00
CA CYS A 160 -5.22 2.40 3.51
C CYS A 160 -4.05 3.25 3.00
N GLU A 161 -4.31 4.28 2.21
CA GLU A 161 -3.25 5.15 1.66
C GLU A 161 -2.47 5.83 2.79
N GLU A 162 -3.16 6.47 3.72
CA GLU A 162 -2.52 7.19 4.83
C GLU A 162 -1.73 6.28 5.77
N VAL A 163 -2.15 5.02 5.90
CA VAL A 163 -1.48 4.02 6.74
C VAL A 163 -0.32 3.36 6.00
N CYS A 164 -0.40 3.19 4.68
CA CYS A 164 0.70 2.68 3.85
C CYS A 164 1.90 3.65 3.80
N GLU A 165 1.68 4.95 3.93
CA GLU A 165 2.76 5.95 3.99
C GLU A 165 3.48 5.99 5.34
N GLN A 166 2.96 5.33 6.38
CA GLN A 166 3.57 5.36 7.71
C GLN A 166 4.82 4.50 7.78
N LYS A 167 5.92 5.11 8.22
CA LYS A 167 7.19 4.43 8.43
C LYS A 167 7.10 3.47 9.63
N ASN A 168 7.84 2.37 9.56
CA ASN A 168 7.98 1.47 10.70
C ASN A 168 8.68 2.21 11.86
N LEU A 169 7.98 2.35 12.99
CA LEU A 169 8.51 3.05 14.17
C LEU A 169 9.75 2.38 14.77
N PHE A 170 9.94 1.08 14.50
CA PHE A 170 11.04 0.27 15.01
C PHE A 170 12.21 0.15 14.02
N GLU A 171 12.07 0.70 12.82
CA GLU A 171 13.15 0.73 11.84
C GLU A 171 14.14 1.87 12.16
N ASP A 172 15.42 1.53 12.16
CA ASP A 172 16.51 2.44 12.53
C ASP A 172 17.83 2.10 11.84
N ASP A 173 17.76 1.41 10.69
CA ASP A 173 18.88 1.00 9.85
C ASP A 173 19.93 0.11 10.55
N MET A 174 19.63 -0.37 11.76
CA MET A 174 20.51 -1.23 12.56
C MET A 174 19.96 -2.66 12.61
N THR A 175 20.66 -3.62 11.98
CA THR A 175 20.38 -5.06 12.14
C THR A 175 21.43 -5.69 13.04
N ILE A 176 21.20 -5.66 14.35
CA ILE A 176 22.17 -6.11 15.35
C ILE A 176 21.92 -7.58 15.68
N LEU A 177 20.65 -7.98 15.87
CA LEU A 177 20.28 -9.28 16.41
C LEU A 177 19.74 -10.25 15.35
N THR A 178 19.31 -9.74 14.19
CA THR A 178 18.79 -10.57 13.09
C THR A 178 19.90 -11.40 12.44
N GLN A 179 21.15 -10.93 12.52
CA GLN A 179 22.34 -11.65 12.07
C GLN A 179 22.84 -12.71 13.08
N VAL A 180 22.25 -12.77 14.28
CA VAL A 180 22.64 -13.69 15.35
C VAL A 180 21.85 -15.00 15.20
N PRO A 181 22.48 -16.13 14.82
CA PRO A 181 21.77 -17.37 14.49
C PRO A 181 21.38 -18.22 15.71
N SER A 182 21.95 -17.95 16.90
CA SER A 182 21.86 -18.87 18.06
C SER A 182 21.38 -18.19 19.35
N PRO A 183 20.50 -18.84 20.15
CA PRO A 183 20.11 -18.40 21.49
C PRO A 183 21.27 -18.24 22.49
N LEU A 184 22.43 -18.84 22.21
CA LEU A 184 23.65 -18.71 23.02
C LEU A 184 24.31 -17.34 22.85
N GLU A 185 24.38 -16.82 21.63
CA GLU A 185 24.98 -15.52 21.32
C GLU A 185 24.10 -14.35 21.82
N ALA A 186 22.78 -14.54 21.89
CA ALA A 186 21.88 -13.58 22.53
C ALA A 186 22.17 -13.43 24.05
N ARG A 187 22.66 -14.48 24.71
CA ARG A 187 23.12 -14.40 26.11
C ARG A 187 24.46 -13.68 26.22
N GLU A 188 25.40 -13.95 25.31
CA GLU A 188 26.69 -13.25 25.28
C GLU A 188 26.53 -11.73 25.03
N ILE A 189 25.54 -11.32 24.24
CA ILE A 189 25.19 -9.91 24.06
C ILE A 189 24.60 -9.32 25.35
N ALA A 190 23.77 -10.07 26.07
CA ALA A 190 23.21 -9.63 27.35
C ALA A 190 24.26 -9.49 28.47
N GLU A 191 25.42 -10.15 28.33
CA GLU A 191 26.56 -10.04 29.27
C GLU A 191 27.51 -8.88 28.91
N ARG A 192 27.51 -8.42 27.65
CA ARG A 192 28.33 -7.30 27.18
C ARG A 192 27.66 -5.96 27.45
N GLN A 193 28.21 -5.20 28.41
CA GLN A 193 27.64 -3.93 28.84
C GLN A 193 27.55 -2.88 27.71
N GLU A 194 28.51 -2.86 26.77
CA GLU A 194 28.49 -1.93 25.63
C GLU A 194 27.31 -2.20 24.68
N ASP A 195 27.05 -3.47 24.36
CA ASP A 195 25.94 -3.84 23.48
C ASP A 195 24.57 -3.61 24.16
N VAL A 196 24.48 -3.90 25.47
CA VAL A 196 23.27 -3.60 26.26
C VAL A 196 22.94 -2.11 26.23
N LEU A 197 23.93 -1.21 26.34
CA LEU A 197 23.70 0.24 26.26
C LEU A 197 23.15 0.66 24.90
N ILE A 198 23.67 0.09 23.80
CA ILE A 198 23.16 0.35 22.45
C ILE A 198 21.69 -0.08 22.33
N LEU A 199 21.37 -1.29 22.82
CA LEU A 199 19.99 -1.80 22.81
C LEU A 199 19.05 -0.98 23.70
N GLU A 200 19.53 -0.49 24.85
CA GLU A 200 18.76 0.39 25.72
C GLU A 200 18.40 1.70 25.03
N ASP A 201 19.36 2.37 24.38
CA ASP A 201 19.11 3.63 23.68
C ASP A 201 18.18 3.43 22.48
N ARG A 202 18.31 2.29 21.79
CA ARG A 202 17.39 1.88 20.74
C ARG A 202 15.95 1.73 21.27
N LEU A 203 15.77 1.03 22.38
CA LEU A 203 14.46 0.86 23.00
C LEU A 203 13.90 2.18 23.55
N LYS A 204 14.73 3.09 24.10
CA LYS A 204 14.31 4.45 24.48
C LYS A 204 13.75 5.21 23.29
N MET A 205 14.43 5.14 22.15
CA MET A 205 13.99 5.80 20.92
C MET A 205 12.65 5.23 20.43
N TRP A 206 12.50 3.91 20.43
CA TRP A 206 11.23 3.27 20.06
C TRP A 206 10.09 3.66 21.01
N ILE A 207 10.31 3.64 22.33
CA ILE A 207 9.33 4.10 23.33
C ILE A 207 8.92 5.55 23.05
N LYS A 208 9.87 6.44 22.75
CA LYS A 208 9.58 7.83 22.42
C LYS A 208 8.68 7.94 21.19
N ARG A 209 9.02 7.27 20.09
CA ARG A 209 8.24 7.27 18.84
C ARG A 209 6.83 6.71 19.05
N VAL A 210 6.69 5.64 19.84
CA VAL A 210 5.38 5.07 20.19
C VAL A 210 4.57 6.04 21.04
N ASN A 211 5.19 6.68 22.03
CA ASN A 211 4.50 7.67 22.88
C ASN A 211 4.02 8.89 22.09
N GLU A 212 4.74 9.32 21.05
CA GLU A 212 4.27 10.37 20.14
C GLU A 212 2.95 9.95 19.46
N VAL A 213 2.85 8.69 19.00
CA VAL A 213 1.61 8.14 18.44
C VAL A 213 0.50 8.00 19.49
N LEU A 214 0.83 7.54 20.70
CA LEU A 214 -0.13 7.42 21.80
C LEU A 214 -0.68 8.80 22.23
N SER A 215 0.14 9.84 22.18
CA SER A 215 -0.26 11.21 22.56
C SER A 215 -1.18 11.90 21.54
N GLU A 216 -1.22 11.41 20.29
CA GLU A 216 -2.10 11.94 19.23
C GLU A 216 -3.59 11.85 19.61
N SER A 217 -3.99 10.93 20.49
CA SER A 217 -5.37 10.87 21.04
C SER A 217 -5.67 11.87 22.14
N GLU A 218 -4.65 12.32 22.89
CA GLU A 218 -4.84 13.19 24.05
C GLU A 218 -4.86 14.67 23.65
N GLN A 219 -4.39 14.99 22.45
CA GLN A 219 -4.50 16.34 21.90
C GLN A 219 -5.98 16.65 21.62
N LEU A 220 -6.48 17.70 22.29
CA LEU A 220 -7.84 18.22 22.14
C LEU A 220 -8.23 18.28 20.66
N ARG A 221 -9.06 17.32 20.25
CA ARG A 221 -9.67 17.30 18.93
C ARG A 221 -10.46 18.57 18.75
N LYS A 222 -10.09 19.37 17.75
CA LYS A 222 -10.99 20.37 17.19
C LYS A 222 -11.98 19.61 16.32
N GLU A 223 -13.05 19.13 16.93
CA GLU A 223 -14.23 18.69 16.19
C GLU A 223 -14.70 19.89 15.38
N SER A 224 -14.60 19.83 14.05
CA SER A 224 -15.25 20.81 13.20
C SER A 224 -16.76 20.56 13.26
N ASP A 225 -17.58 21.62 13.25
CA ASP A 225 -19.05 21.54 13.26
C ASP A 225 -19.65 20.71 12.11
N CYS A 226 -18.83 20.24 11.16
CA CYS A 226 -19.20 19.40 10.03
C CYS A 226 -18.83 17.91 10.18
N CYS A 227 -18.24 17.47 11.30
CA CYS A 227 -17.86 16.06 11.50
C CYS A 227 -19.10 15.18 11.67
N GLY A 228 -19.32 14.24 10.74
CA GLY A 228 -20.40 13.26 10.80
C GLY A 228 -19.97 11.90 11.36
N PRO A 229 -20.91 10.98 11.64
CA PRO A 229 -20.60 9.62 12.10
C PRO A 229 -19.62 8.84 11.20
N GLN A 230 -19.54 9.19 9.90
CA GLN A 230 -18.63 8.59 8.93
C GLN A 230 -17.19 9.05 9.14
N ASP A 231 -16.99 10.31 9.51
CA ASP A 231 -15.67 10.85 9.82
C ASP A 231 -15.12 10.22 11.11
N GLU A 232 -15.98 10.00 12.10
CA GLU A 232 -15.61 9.25 13.31
C GLU A 232 -15.27 7.80 12.99
N LEU A 233 -16.07 7.12 12.16
CA LEU A 233 -15.77 5.75 11.73
C LEU A 233 -14.43 5.67 10.99
N GLU A 234 -14.18 6.59 10.07
CA GLU A 234 -12.93 6.67 9.31
C GLU A 234 -11.73 6.89 10.24
N TYR A 235 -11.87 7.79 11.22
CA TYR A 235 -10.84 7.99 12.23
C TYR A 235 -10.53 6.72 13.02
N TRP A 236 -11.55 6.03 13.55
CA TRP A 236 -11.31 4.84 14.37
C TRP A 236 -10.72 3.70 13.55
N LYS A 237 -11.13 3.57 12.27
CA LYS A 237 -10.50 2.66 11.31
C LYS A 237 -9.03 3.02 11.07
N LYS A 238 -8.71 4.30 10.82
CA LYS A 238 -7.34 4.79 10.66
C LYS A 238 -6.48 4.49 11.88
N ARG A 239 -6.98 4.81 13.06
CA ARG A 239 -6.30 4.56 14.33
C ARG A 239 -6.07 3.07 14.54
N GLY A 240 -7.10 2.24 14.32
CA GLY A 240 -7.01 0.79 14.42
C GLY A 240 -5.97 0.20 13.47
N ALA A 241 -5.93 0.67 12.23
CA ALA A 241 -4.95 0.24 11.23
C ALA A 241 -3.51 0.63 11.61
N LYS A 242 -3.29 1.87 12.10
CA LYS A 242 -1.99 2.33 12.63
C LYS A 242 -1.49 1.45 13.78
N PHE A 243 -2.34 1.17 14.78
CA PHE A 243 -1.97 0.27 15.88
C PHE A 243 -1.80 -1.18 15.41
N SER A 244 -2.54 -1.63 14.40
CA SER A 244 -2.37 -2.96 13.81
C SER A 244 -0.98 -3.13 13.17
N GLN A 245 -0.47 -2.09 12.48
CA GLN A 245 0.89 -2.08 11.97
C GLN A 245 1.92 -2.12 13.10
N ILE A 246 1.76 -1.28 14.14
CA ILE A 246 2.65 -1.28 15.31
C ILE A 246 2.70 -2.69 15.92
N VAL A 247 1.56 -3.31 16.19
CA VAL A 247 1.47 -4.69 16.72
C VAL A 247 2.13 -5.71 15.78
N THR A 248 2.08 -5.48 14.47
CA THR A 248 2.76 -6.35 13.50
C THR A 248 4.27 -6.19 13.55
N HIS A 249 4.79 -4.96 13.57
CA HIS A 249 6.22 -4.68 13.68
C HIS A 249 6.79 -5.13 15.03
N LEU A 250 6.00 -5.07 16.11
CA LEU A 250 6.39 -5.63 17.41
C LEU A 250 6.76 -7.11 17.33
N ARG A 251 6.15 -7.88 16.42
CA ARG A 251 6.43 -9.32 16.22
C ARG A 251 7.67 -9.58 15.38
N GLU A 252 8.31 -8.56 14.82
CA GLU A 252 9.54 -8.72 14.06
C GLU A 252 10.65 -9.29 14.93
N LYS A 253 11.47 -10.16 14.33
CA LYS A 253 12.52 -10.90 15.03
C LYS A 253 13.49 -9.95 15.75
N GLU A 254 13.87 -8.85 15.11
CA GLU A 254 14.79 -7.86 15.66
C GLU A 254 14.26 -7.21 16.94
N VAL A 255 12.99 -6.79 16.92
CA VAL A 255 12.32 -6.15 18.06
C VAL A 255 12.19 -7.15 19.21
N GLN A 256 11.71 -8.36 18.91
CA GLN A 256 11.56 -9.42 19.90
C GLN A 256 12.89 -9.81 20.56
N LEU A 257 13.96 -9.97 19.78
CA LEU A 257 15.28 -10.30 20.32
C LEU A 257 15.85 -9.16 21.16
N THR A 258 15.65 -7.89 20.74
CA THR A 258 16.11 -6.72 21.51
C THR A 258 15.49 -6.71 22.91
N ILE A 259 14.17 -6.90 22.99
CA ILE A 259 13.43 -6.95 24.25
C ILE A 259 13.89 -8.15 25.10
N GLN A 260 14.11 -9.31 24.49
CA GLN A 260 14.60 -10.51 25.20
C GLN A 260 16.00 -10.31 25.78
N CYS A 261 16.94 -9.77 25.01
CA CYS A 261 18.30 -9.49 25.48
C CYS A 261 18.30 -8.53 26.67
N LEU A 262 17.55 -7.41 26.55
CA LEU A 262 17.42 -6.44 27.63
C LEU A 262 16.71 -7.00 28.88
N THR A 263 15.79 -7.96 28.69
CA THR A 263 15.14 -8.68 29.79
C THR A 263 16.12 -9.60 30.52
N LEU A 264 16.95 -10.32 29.78
CA LEU A 264 18.01 -11.18 30.35
C LEU A 264 19.07 -10.35 31.08
N ALA A 265 19.44 -9.20 30.52
CA ALA A 265 20.36 -8.22 31.13
C ALA A 265 19.76 -7.48 32.34
N LYS A 266 18.48 -7.72 32.67
CA LYS A 266 17.74 -7.03 33.76
C LYS A 266 17.79 -5.51 33.65
N SER A 267 17.69 -4.99 32.42
CA SER A 267 17.75 -3.56 32.19
C SER A 267 16.57 -2.81 32.83
N LYS A 268 16.84 -1.61 33.34
CA LYS A 268 15.86 -0.72 33.97
C LYS A 268 14.83 -0.16 32.98
N ILE A 269 15.04 -0.28 31.67
CA ILE A 269 14.08 0.19 30.68
C ILE A 269 12.91 -0.77 30.46
N ILE A 270 13.07 -2.05 30.80
CA ILE A 270 12.05 -3.08 30.57
C ILE A 270 10.71 -2.78 31.27
N PRO A 271 10.68 -2.30 32.53
CA PRO A 271 9.42 -1.86 33.14
C PRO A 271 8.71 -0.74 32.36
N ILE A 272 9.46 0.23 31.84
CA ILE A 272 8.93 1.36 31.05
C ILE A 272 8.38 0.84 29.71
N TRP A 273 9.10 -0.09 29.08
CA TRP A 273 8.63 -0.78 27.88
C TRP A 273 7.31 -1.53 28.11
N LYS A 274 7.20 -2.29 29.20
CA LYS A 274 5.97 -3.03 29.53
C LYS A 274 4.77 -2.10 29.70
N GLU A 275 4.95 -0.95 30.34
CA GLU A 275 3.88 0.05 30.44
C GLU A 275 3.49 0.59 29.06
N THR A 276 4.47 0.86 28.20
CA THR A 276 4.24 1.32 26.82
C THR A 276 3.49 0.27 26.00
N ASP A 277 3.89 -1.01 26.09
CA ASP A 277 3.26 -2.14 25.40
C ASP A 277 1.81 -2.37 25.86
N MET A 278 1.53 -2.20 27.16
CA MET A 278 0.16 -2.20 27.68
C MET A 278 -0.68 -1.06 27.08
N LYS A 279 -0.13 0.15 26.95
CA LYS A 279 -0.83 1.29 26.31
C LYS A 279 -1.11 1.04 24.82
N ILE A 280 -0.16 0.45 24.09
CA ILE A 280 -0.36 0.02 22.69
C ILE A 280 -1.55 -0.93 22.61
N THR A 281 -1.58 -1.96 23.47
CA THR A 281 -2.64 -2.98 23.49
C THR A 281 -4.00 -2.35 23.84
N TYR A 282 -4.03 -1.41 24.78
CA TYR A 282 -5.23 -0.68 25.15
C TYR A 282 -5.79 0.12 23.97
N CYS A 283 -4.98 1.00 23.37
CA CYS A 283 -5.40 1.85 22.25
C CYS A 283 -5.79 1.05 21.00
N PHE A 284 -5.13 -0.10 20.75
CA PHE A 284 -5.52 -0.99 19.66
C PHE A 284 -6.93 -1.56 19.85
N ASN A 285 -7.23 -2.07 21.05
CA ASN A 285 -8.55 -2.61 21.35
C ASN A 285 -9.62 -1.52 21.37
N GLU A 286 -9.34 -0.37 21.99
CA GLU A 286 -10.22 0.80 21.99
C GLU A 286 -10.61 1.20 20.56
N ALA A 287 -9.62 1.35 19.67
CA ALA A 287 -9.91 1.75 18.29
C ALA A 287 -10.74 0.72 17.52
N ARG A 288 -10.46 -0.58 17.72
CA ARG A 288 -11.22 -1.66 17.09
C ARG A 288 -12.67 -1.70 17.59
N ASP A 289 -12.86 -1.57 18.90
CA ASP A 289 -14.18 -1.67 19.51
C ASP A 289 -15.02 -0.45 19.14
N ASN A 290 -14.46 0.76 19.19
CA ASN A 290 -15.15 1.98 18.75
C ASN A 290 -15.54 1.94 17.27
N ALA A 291 -14.63 1.51 16.38
CA ALA A 291 -14.95 1.33 14.97
C ALA A 291 -16.11 0.33 14.78
N LYS A 292 -16.12 -0.77 15.53
CA LYS A 292 -17.18 -1.78 15.47
C LYS A 292 -18.52 -1.24 15.97
N TYR A 293 -18.53 -0.47 17.06
CA TYR A 293 -19.75 0.15 17.59
C TYR A 293 -20.34 1.17 16.61
N ILE A 294 -19.51 2.07 16.07
CA ILE A 294 -19.98 3.08 15.11
C ILE A 294 -20.47 2.42 13.82
N GLN A 295 -19.75 1.42 13.31
CA GLN A 295 -20.17 0.66 12.13
C GLN A 295 -21.52 -0.04 12.34
N ALA A 296 -21.80 -0.56 13.53
CA ALA A 296 -23.10 -1.15 13.84
C ALA A 296 -24.25 -0.12 13.84
N MET A 297 -23.95 1.16 14.08
CA MET A 297 -24.93 2.25 14.05
C MET A 297 -25.07 2.88 12.64
N GLU A 298 -24.16 2.59 11.71
CA GLU A 298 -24.10 3.19 10.36
C GLU A 298 -25.43 3.07 9.60
N HIS A 299 -26.12 1.93 9.74
CA HIS A 299 -27.43 1.71 9.10
C HIS A 299 -28.51 2.70 9.56
N TYR A 300 -28.45 3.18 10.81
CA TYR A 300 -29.41 4.16 11.35
C TYR A 300 -28.99 5.61 11.04
N CYS A 301 -27.70 5.84 10.85
CA CYS A 301 -27.18 7.16 10.48
C CYS A 301 -27.25 7.42 8.98
N HIS A 302 -27.56 6.42 8.15
CA HIS A 302 -27.58 6.56 6.69
C HIS A 302 -28.53 7.66 6.21
N SER A 303 -29.72 7.73 6.81
CA SER A 303 -30.73 8.76 6.52
C SER A 303 -30.28 10.18 6.86
N LEU A 304 -29.23 10.36 7.67
CA LEU A 304 -28.69 11.69 8.01
C LEU A 304 -27.74 12.22 6.92
N TYR A 305 -27.22 11.35 6.05
CA TYR A 305 -26.36 11.73 4.93
C TYR A 305 -27.12 11.99 3.64
N ILE A 306 -28.34 11.46 3.56
CA ILE A 306 -29.28 11.73 2.49
C ILE A 306 -30.21 12.79 3.06
N GLY A 307 -29.78 14.05 3.03
CA GLY A 307 -30.74 15.15 3.16
C GLY A 307 -31.79 15.00 2.07
N GLU A 308 -33.06 15.26 2.41
CA GLU A 308 -34.16 15.32 1.44
C GLU A 308 -33.81 16.15 0.19
#